data_AF-A0A1X0JHR0-F1
#
_entry.id   AF-A0A1X0JHR0-F1
#
_cell.length_a   1.000
_cell.length_b   1.000
_cell.length_c   1.000
_cell.angle_alpha   90.00
_cell.angle_beta   90.00
_cell.angle_gamma   90.00
#
_symmetry.space_group_name_H-M   'P 1'
#
loop_
_entity.id
_entity.type
_entity.pdbx_description
1 polymer ?
#
loop_
_entity_poly.entity_id
_entity_poly.type
_entity_poly.pdbx_seq_one_letter_code
_entity_poly.pdbx_strand_id
1 'polypeptide(L)'
;MSRTRAISAIGACAALLAAPVAQATPRPAPPLLYGWYNVSVDFAQQTFNGAPTPMPSKTFLVEYTANCDVNGCVVTMDNSDDLSRDPGAPPVFEYRWNNDRWETSSDYPYLCERMNPDSAVQSVRSDYLIPRPDGSFFGQRTITVEGAGCPGEGAGVHSLPISVTPADPPPPPPR
;
A
#
# COMPACT_ATOMS: atom_id res chain seq x y z
N MET A 1 -38.10 48.16 -71.63
CA MET A 1 -36.69 47.98 -72.04
C MET A 1 -35.86 47.70 -70.79
N SER A 2 -34.93 46.73 -70.88
CA SER A 2 -33.89 46.35 -69.91
C SER A 2 -34.33 45.59 -68.65
N ARG A 3 -33.66 44.55 -68.14
CA ARG A 3 -32.80 43.45 -68.64
C ARG A 3 -32.63 42.51 -67.42
N THR A 4 -32.79 41.21 -67.64
CA THR A 4 -32.30 40.01 -66.93
C THR A 4 -31.29 40.23 -65.79
N ARG A 5 -31.43 39.51 -64.66
CA ARG A 5 -30.43 38.55 -64.10
C ARG A 5 -31.08 37.57 -63.11
N ALA A 6 -30.93 36.28 -63.40
CA ALA A 6 -30.98 35.20 -62.43
C ALA A 6 -29.57 35.02 -61.83
N ILE A 7 -29.46 34.83 -60.51
CA ILE A 7 -28.27 34.28 -59.86
C ILE A 7 -28.74 33.31 -58.78
N SER A 8 -28.42 32.04 -58.99
CA SER A 8 -28.53 30.95 -58.01
C SER A 8 -27.54 31.17 -56.86
N ALA A 9 -27.95 30.86 -55.64
CA ALA A 9 -27.03 30.58 -54.54
C ALA A 9 -27.46 29.29 -53.85
N ILE A 10 -26.75 28.20 -54.14
CA ILE A 10 -26.83 26.93 -53.42
C ILE A 10 -26.07 27.14 -52.11
N GLY A 11 -26.79 27.29 -51.00
CA GLY A 11 -26.20 27.32 -49.66
C GLY A 11 -25.96 25.89 -49.18
N ALA A 12 -24.75 25.37 -49.36
CA ALA A 12 -24.31 24.15 -48.69
C ALA A 12 -23.95 24.49 -47.23
N CYS A 13 -24.89 24.28 -46.30
CA CYS A 13 -24.59 24.28 -44.87
C CYS A 13 -23.72 23.06 -44.55
N ALA A 14 -22.41 23.27 -44.38
CA ALA A 14 -21.53 22.29 -43.78
C ALA A 14 -21.88 22.17 -42.29
N ALA A 15 -22.60 21.12 -41.91
CA ALA A 15 -22.80 20.75 -40.51
C ALA A 15 -21.47 20.20 -39.97
N LEU A 16 -20.74 21.03 -39.22
CA LEU A 16 -19.60 20.60 -38.43
C LEU A 16 -20.10 19.67 -37.32
N LEU A 17 -19.94 18.36 -37.52
CA LEU A 17 -20.10 17.36 -36.46
C LEU A 17 -18.95 17.55 -35.46
N ALA A 18 -19.18 18.37 -34.43
CA ALA A 18 -18.31 18.38 -33.26
C ALA A 18 -18.53 17.06 -32.51
N ALA A 19 -17.59 16.12 -32.65
CA ALA A 19 -17.57 14.91 -31.83
C ALA A 19 -17.43 15.33 -30.35
N PRO A 20 -18.20 14.74 -29.42
CA PRO A 20 -18.02 15.02 -28.00
C PRO A 20 -16.64 14.53 -27.59
N VAL A 21 -15.76 15.46 -27.24
CA VAL A 21 -14.49 15.14 -26.60
C VAL A 21 -14.84 14.73 -25.18
N ALA A 22 -14.85 13.43 -24.91
CA ALA A 22 -14.97 12.92 -23.54
C ALA A 22 -13.74 13.42 -22.75
N GLN A 23 -13.93 14.49 -21.97
CA GLN A 23 -12.92 14.93 -21.02
C GLN A 23 -12.86 13.87 -19.91
N ALA A 24 -11.85 13.00 -19.96
CA ALA A 24 -11.55 12.11 -18.84
C ALA A 24 -11.21 13.00 -17.64
N THR A 25 -12.08 13.05 -16.64
CA THR A 25 -11.77 13.71 -15.37
C THR A 25 -10.57 12.97 -14.76
N PRO A 26 -9.47 13.67 -14.43
CA PRO A 26 -8.33 13.01 -13.79
C PRO A 26 -8.81 12.32 -12.52
N ARG A 27 -8.56 11.00 -12.41
CA ARG A 27 -8.80 10.29 -11.16
C ARG A 27 -7.96 10.98 -10.07
N PRO A 28 -8.52 11.30 -8.89
CA PRO A 28 -7.73 11.82 -7.79
C PRO A 28 -6.54 10.89 -7.51
N ALA A 29 -5.34 11.46 -7.46
CA ALA A 29 -4.15 10.69 -7.10
C ALA A 29 -4.32 10.15 -5.67
N PRO A 30 -3.86 8.92 -5.38
CA PRO A 30 -3.93 8.37 -4.05
C PRO A 30 -3.06 9.18 -3.07
N PRO A 31 -3.45 9.33 -1.80
CA PRO A 31 -2.57 9.87 -0.78
C PRO A 31 -1.30 9.01 -0.67
N LEU A 32 -0.14 9.60 -0.94
CA LEU A 32 1.12 8.87 -1.01
C LEU A 32 1.72 8.68 0.39
N LEU A 33 2.30 7.50 0.63
CA LEU A 33 3.30 7.30 1.69
C LEU A 33 4.67 7.62 1.09
N TYR A 34 5.29 8.69 1.58
CA TYR A 34 6.60 9.14 1.12
C TYR A 34 7.38 9.80 2.27
N GLY A 35 8.64 9.39 2.46
CA GLY A 35 9.50 9.83 3.55
C GLY A 35 9.46 8.88 4.76
N TRP A 36 9.81 9.40 5.92
CA TRP A 36 9.98 8.61 7.14
C TRP A 36 8.69 8.52 7.95
N TYR A 37 8.39 7.32 8.44
CA TYR A 37 7.21 7.03 9.25
C TYR A 37 7.53 6.09 10.40
N ASN A 38 6.82 6.29 11.50
CA ASN A 38 6.69 5.30 12.56
C ASN A 38 5.56 4.33 12.19
N VAL A 39 5.90 3.05 11.99
CA VAL A 39 4.95 1.94 11.85
C VAL A 39 4.76 1.32 13.23
N SER A 40 3.65 1.63 13.87
CA SER A 40 3.24 1.00 15.13
C SER A 40 2.41 -0.25 14.85
N VAL A 41 2.87 -1.36 15.41
CA VAL A 41 2.29 -2.70 15.29
C VAL A 41 1.70 -3.05 16.65
N ASP A 42 0.35 -3.08 16.72
CA ASP A 42 -0.35 -3.22 17.98
C ASP A 42 -0.53 -4.70 18.37
N PHE A 43 0.59 -5.33 18.76
CA PHE A 43 0.60 -6.71 19.23
C PHE A 43 -0.28 -6.95 20.45
N ALA A 44 -0.63 -5.91 21.22
CA ALA A 44 -1.55 -6.04 22.35
C ALA A 44 -2.98 -6.43 21.90
N GLN A 45 -3.33 -6.18 20.64
CA GLN A 45 -4.59 -6.57 20.01
C GLN A 45 -4.45 -7.73 19.03
N GLN A 46 -3.33 -8.46 19.08
CA GLN A 46 -3.12 -9.61 18.22
C GLN A 46 -4.14 -10.72 18.52
N THR A 47 -4.59 -11.37 17.46
CA THR A 47 -5.38 -12.60 17.52
C THR A 47 -4.71 -13.70 16.70
N PHE A 48 -4.97 -14.95 17.04
CA PHE A 48 -4.74 -16.13 16.21
C PHE A 48 -6.08 -16.82 15.98
N ASN A 49 -6.52 -16.92 14.72
CA ASN A 49 -7.85 -17.44 14.35
C ASN A 49 -9.00 -16.79 15.17
N GLY A 50 -8.87 -15.49 15.46
CA GLY A 50 -9.83 -14.71 16.25
C GLY A 50 -9.69 -14.85 17.76
N ALA A 51 -8.92 -15.82 18.28
CA ALA A 51 -8.62 -15.92 19.70
C ALA A 51 -7.50 -14.92 20.08
N PRO A 52 -7.64 -14.10 21.13
CA PRO A 52 -6.62 -13.15 21.54
C PRO A 52 -5.28 -13.82 21.90
N THR A 53 -4.18 -13.32 21.34
CA THR A 53 -2.79 -13.72 21.64
C THR A 53 -1.92 -12.48 21.90
N PRO A 54 -2.25 -11.67 22.92
CA PRO A 54 -1.66 -10.35 23.11
C PRO A 54 -0.18 -10.42 23.50
N MET A 55 0.63 -9.51 22.95
CA MET A 55 2.03 -9.32 23.31
C MET A 55 2.39 -7.83 23.35
N PRO A 56 3.57 -7.43 23.87
CA PRO A 56 3.97 -6.03 23.85
C PRO A 56 4.09 -5.45 22.43
N SER A 57 3.38 -4.35 22.19
CA SER A 57 3.39 -3.61 20.92
C SER A 57 4.77 -3.01 20.61
N LYS A 58 5.03 -2.78 19.32
CA LYS A 58 6.32 -2.27 18.82
C LYS A 58 6.11 -1.19 17.78
N THR A 59 7.07 -0.27 17.71
CA THR A 59 7.13 0.76 16.67
C THR A 59 8.44 0.63 15.94
N PHE A 60 8.38 0.71 14.61
CA PHE A 60 9.53 0.67 13.72
C PHE A 60 9.59 1.98 12.92
N LEU A 61 10.75 2.62 12.90
CA LEU A 61 11.01 3.74 12.00
C LEU A 61 11.38 3.14 10.65
N VAL A 62 10.65 3.51 9.59
CA VAL A 62 10.88 3.03 8.22
C VAL A 62 10.81 4.18 7.23
N GLU A 63 11.47 4.01 6.09
CA GLU A 63 11.35 4.91 4.96
C GLU A 63 10.37 4.33 3.92
N TYR A 64 9.47 5.18 3.43
CA TYR A 64 8.62 4.90 2.28
C TYR A 64 9.09 5.72 1.07
N THR A 65 9.15 5.08 -0.10
CA THR A 65 9.34 5.79 -1.38
C THR A 65 8.13 5.58 -2.27
N ALA A 66 7.81 6.58 -3.10
CA ALA A 66 6.67 6.54 -4.00
C ALA A 66 7.14 6.79 -5.44
N ASN A 67 6.71 5.92 -6.35
CA ASN A 67 6.94 6.05 -7.78
C ASN A 67 5.60 6.03 -8.51
N CYS A 68 5.30 7.08 -9.26
CA CYS A 68 4.03 7.22 -9.99
C CYS A 68 4.31 7.41 -11.48
N ASP A 69 3.58 6.66 -12.30
CA ASP A 69 3.60 6.77 -13.75
C ASP A 69 2.15 6.82 -14.31
N VAL A 70 2.01 6.65 -15.63
CA VAL A 70 0.70 6.64 -16.29
C VAL A 70 -0.20 5.45 -15.90
N ASN A 71 0.38 4.39 -15.31
CA ASN A 71 -0.33 3.18 -14.87
C ASN A 71 -0.76 3.26 -13.40
N GLY A 72 -0.26 4.25 -12.65
CA GLY A 72 -0.62 4.47 -11.25
C GLY A 72 0.60 4.71 -10.38
N CYS A 73 0.41 4.55 -9.08
CA CYS A 73 1.47 4.74 -8.10
C CYS A 73 1.80 3.42 -7.41
N VAL A 74 3.08 3.20 -7.17
CA VAL A 74 3.63 2.14 -6.34
C VAL A 74 4.38 2.79 -5.19
N VAL A 75 4.13 2.30 -3.98
CA VAL A 75 4.86 2.70 -2.77
C VAL A 75 5.74 1.53 -2.35
N THR A 76 6.97 1.79 -1.94
CA THR A 76 7.83 0.78 -1.33
C THR A 76 8.17 1.16 0.10
N MET A 77 8.23 0.17 0.99
CA MET A 77 8.68 0.33 2.37
C MET A 77 10.02 -0.39 2.54
N ASP A 78 11.04 0.30 3.02
CA ASP A 78 12.31 -0.33 3.41
C ASP A 78 12.13 -1.19 4.66
N ASN A 79 12.61 -2.43 4.60
CA ASN A 79 12.58 -3.42 5.68
C ASN A 79 13.98 -3.95 6.02
N SER A 80 15.04 -3.30 5.53
CA SER A 80 16.42 -3.75 5.68
C SER A 80 16.84 -3.91 7.15
N ASP A 81 16.35 -3.06 8.05
CA ASP A 81 16.62 -3.15 9.48
C ASP A 81 16.04 -4.41 10.15
N ASP A 82 14.99 -5.01 9.57
CA ASP A 82 14.38 -6.24 10.09
C ASP A 82 15.15 -7.50 9.72
N LEU A 83 15.98 -7.46 8.66
CA LEU A 83 16.74 -8.61 8.16
C LEU A 83 17.75 -9.16 9.19
N SER A 84 18.19 -8.32 10.12
CA SER A 84 19.03 -8.76 11.24
C SER A 84 18.30 -9.68 12.23
N ARG A 85 16.97 -9.58 12.31
CA ARG A 85 16.10 -10.35 13.21
C ARG A 85 15.38 -11.47 12.48
N ASP A 86 15.02 -11.25 11.23
CA ASP A 86 14.36 -12.19 10.35
C ASP A 86 15.03 -12.16 8.96
N PRO A 87 16.13 -12.92 8.78
CA PRO A 87 16.90 -12.92 7.53
C PRO A 87 16.13 -13.43 6.32
N GLY A 88 14.99 -14.12 6.51
CA GLY A 88 14.15 -14.60 5.42
C GLY A 88 13.05 -13.62 5.02
N ALA A 89 12.87 -12.51 5.74
CA ALA A 89 11.95 -11.45 5.35
C ALA A 89 12.39 -10.75 4.06
N PRO A 90 11.46 -10.20 3.27
CA PRO A 90 11.82 -9.40 2.11
C PRO A 90 12.48 -8.09 2.57
N PRO A 91 13.49 -7.58 1.83
CA PRO A 91 14.14 -6.32 2.14
C PRO A 91 13.23 -5.12 1.89
N VAL A 92 12.19 -5.29 1.07
CA VAL A 92 11.26 -4.25 0.66
C VAL A 92 9.86 -4.83 0.55
N PHE A 93 8.85 -4.08 1.02
CA PHE A 93 7.45 -4.36 0.73
C PHE A 93 6.92 -3.39 -0.32
N GLU A 94 6.30 -3.94 -1.38
CA GLU A 94 5.65 -3.15 -2.43
C GLU A 94 4.16 -3.01 -2.12
N TYR A 95 3.67 -1.79 -2.04
CA TYR A 95 2.27 -1.43 -1.85
C TYR A 95 1.66 -0.92 -3.14
N ARG A 96 0.46 -1.41 -3.45
CA ARG A 96 -0.36 -0.94 -4.58
C ARG A 96 -1.67 -0.33 -4.10
N TRP A 97 -2.11 0.70 -4.81
CA TRP A 97 -3.37 1.36 -4.50
C TRP A 97 -4.54 0.52 -4.98
N ASN A 98 -5.42 0.16 -4.05
CA ASN A 98 -6.68 -0.53 -4.30
C ASN A 98 -7.84 0.36 -3.86
N ASN A 99 -8.22 1.31 -4.71
CA ASN A 99 -9.32 2.27 -4.59
C ASN A 99 -9.30 3.22 -3.38
N ASP A 100 -9.26 2.70 -2.16
CA ASP A 100 -9.36 3.44 -0.90
C ASP A 100 -8.20 3.14 0.06
N ARG A 101 -7.35 2.16 -0.26
CA ARG A 101 -6.24 1.73 0.59
C ARG A 101 -5.03 1.27 -0.21
N TRP A 102 -3.87 1.35 0.43
CA TRP A 102 -2.65 0.69 -0.03
C TRP A 102 -2.63 -0.75 0.46
N GLU A 103 -2.22 -1.70 -0.36
CA GLU A 103 -2.14 -3.13 -0.01
C GLU A 103 -0.79 -3.72 -0.42
N THR A 104 -0.26 -4.62 0.41
CA THR A 104 0.90 -5.46 0.10
C THR A 104 0.64 -6.89 0.53
N SER A 105 1.26 -7.85 -0.14
CA SER A 105 1.25 -9.27 0.22
C SER A 105 2.51 -9.94 -0.31
N SER A 106 3.23 -10.63 0.56
CA SER A 106 4.45 -11.36 0.18
C SER A 106 4.76 -12.49 1.15
N ASP A 107 5.61 -13.41 0.72
CA ASP A 107 6.25 -14.35 1.62
C ASP A 107 6.97 -13.58 2.74
N TYR A 108 6.80 -14.07 3.96
CA TYR A 108 7.40 -13.51 5.16
C TYR A 108 7.49 -14.65 6.18
N PRO A 109 8.68 -15.06 6.64
CA PRO A 109 8.77 -16.10 7.67
C PRO A 109 8.10 -15.62 8.96
N TYR A 110 7.27 -16.47 9.58
CA TYR A 110 6.76 -16.18 10.91
C TYR A 110 7.66 -16.85 11.95
N LEU A 111 8.22 -16.08 12.87
CA LEU A 111 9.07 -16.60 13.93
C LEU A 111 8.21 -17.04 15.11
N CYS A 112 8.08 -18.36 15.32
CA CYS A 112 7.33 -18.91 16.45
C CYS A 112 7.92 -18.51 17.81
N GLU A 113 9.24 -18.35 17.85
CA GLU A 113 9.97 -17.77 18.95
C GLU A 113 10.54 -16.42 18.51
N ARG A 114 10.13 -15.36 19.21
CA ARG A 114 10.49 -14.00 18.81
C ARG A 114 12.00 -13.81 18.77
N MET A 115 12.50 -13.26 17.65
CA MET A 115 13.93 -13.03 17.39
C MET A 115 14.80 -14.30 17.29
N ASN A 116 14.17 -15.47 17.15
CA ASN A 116 14.87 -16.73 16.86
C ASN A 116 14.59 -17.13 15.40
N PRO A 117 15.51 -16.89 14.45
CA PRO A 117 15.30 -17.24 13.04
C PRO A 117 15.18 -18.75 12.82
N ASP A 118 15.71 -19.59 13.71
CA ASP A 118 15.60 -21.05 13.61
C ASP A 118 14.18 -21.56 13.93
N SER A 119 13.32 -20.68 14.47
CA SER A 119 11.91 -20.96 14.74
C SER A 119 10.97 -20.55 13.60
N ALA A 120 11.53 -20.15 12.46
CA ALA A 120 10.77 -19.67 11.31
C ALA A 120 9.87 -20.76 10.73
N VAL A 121 8.61 -20.40 10.46
CA VAL A 121 7.66 -21.19 9.67
C VAL A 121 7.24 -20.42 8.42
N GLN A 122 6.91 -21.16 7.37
CA GLN A 122 6.43 -20.57 6.13
C GLN A 122 5.12 -19.82 6.37
N SER A 123 5.07 -18.56 5.92
CA SER A 123 3.88 -17.75 6.05
C SER A 123 3.83 -16.65 4.98
N VAL A 124 2.63 -16.10 4.77
CA VAL A 124 2.40 -14.93 3.93
C VAL A 124 1.96 -13.78 4.83
N ARG A 125 2.68 -12.65 4.75
CA ARG A 125 2.25 -11.41 5.41
C ARG A 125 1.50 -10.54 4.41
N SER A 126 0.36 -10.01 4.83
CA SER A 126 -0.38 -9.02 4.07
C SER A 126 -0.77 -7.84 4.95
N ASP A 127 -0.54 -6.63 4.46
CA ASP A 127 -0.93 -5.38 5.13
C ASP A 127 -1.86 -4.58 4.22
N TYR A 128 -2.83 -3.89 4.82
CA TYR A 128 -3.51 -2.78 4.15
C TYR A 128 -3.41 -1.49 4.97
N LEU A 129 -3.40 -0.34 4.30
CA LEU A 129 -3.26 0.98 4.91
C LEU A 129 -4.26 1.97 4.30
N ILE A 130 -5.13 2.52 5.12
CA ILE A 130 -6.14 3.53 4.76
C ILE A 130 -5.66 4.90 5.22
N PRO A 131 -5.62 5.91 4.33
CA PRO A 131 -5.16 7.25 4.67
C PRO A 131 -6.13 7.98 5.62
N ARG A 132 -5.57 8.85 6.46
CA ARG A 132 -6.30 9.83 7.25
C ARG A 132 -5.98 11.26 6.79
N PRO A 133 -6.86 12.25 7.06
CA PRO A 133 -6.62 13.64 6.68
C PRO A 133 -5.37 14.28 7.31
N ASP A 134 -4.87 13.74 8.42
CA ASP A 134 -3.67 14.20 9.13
C ASP A 134 -2.36 13.67 8.54
N GLY A 135 -2.42 12.91 7.43
CA GLY A 135 -1.26 12.28 6.79
C GLY A 135 -0.83 10.97 7.43
N SER A 136 -1.50 10.53 8.51
CA SER A 136 -1.32 9.18 9.05
C SER A 136 -2.12 8.15 8.25
N PHE A 137 -1.83 6.88 8.49
CA PHE A 137 -2.57 5.75 7.96
C PHE A 137 -2.94 4.79 9.09
N PHE A 138 -4.01 4.04 8.90
CA PHE A 138 -4.38 2.92 9.76
C PHE A 138 -4.70 1.70 8.94
N GLY A 139 -4.57 0.55 9.55
CA GLY A 139 -4.59 -0.68 8.80
C GLY A 139 -4.70 -1.91 9.65
N GLN A 140 -4.57 -3.03 8.98
CA GLN A 140 -4.40 -4.33 9.60
C GLN A 140 -3.25 -5.05 8.95
N ARG A 141 -2.51 -5.78 9.77
CA ARG A 141 -1.55 -6.78 9.36
C ARG A 141 -2.14 -8.16 9.57
N THR A 142 -1.96 -9.01 8.58
CA THR A 142 -2.26 -10.44 8.67
C THR A 142 -1.02 -11.25 8.36
N ILE A 143 -0.86 -12.36 9.07
CA ILE A 143 0.18 -13.35 8.81
C ILE A 143 -0.51 -14.70 8.72
N THR A 144 -0.52 -15.27 7.53
CA THR A 144 -1.14 -16.58 7.25
C THR A 144 -0.06 -17.64 7.30
N VAL A 145 -0.06 -18.44 8.36
CA VAL A 145 0.87 -19.55 8.57
C VAL A 145 0.30 -20.80 7.92
N GLU A 146 1.12 -21.48 7.12
CA GLU A 146 0.74 -22.69 6.39
C GLU A 146 1.33 -23.97 7.03
N GLY A 147 0.85 -25.13 6.56
CA GLY A 147 1.43 -26.42 6.92
C GLY A 147 1.35 -26.75 8.42
N ALA A 148 2.49 -27.14 9.01
CA ALA A 148 2.56 -27.53 10.41
C ALA A 148 2.48 -26.34 11.38
N GLY A 149 2.78 -25.12 10.89
CA GLY A 149 2.82 -23.90 11.68
C GLY A 149 3.63 -23.99 12.98
N CYS A 150 3.32 -23.12 13.93
CA CYS A 150 4.03 -23.07 15.20
C CYS A 150 3.63 -24.22 16.14
N PRO A 151 4.56 -24.73 16.97
CA PRO A 151 4.26 -25.77 17.94
C PRO A 151 3.07 -25.38 18.84
N GLY A 152 2.01 -26.17 18.80
CA GLY A 152 0.79 -25.94 19.58
C GLY A 152 -0.26 -25.05 18.91
N GLU A 153 0.06 -24.38 17.81
CA GLU A 153 -0.89 -23.53 17.05
C GLU A 153 -1.33 -24.17 15.73
N GLY A 154 -0.41 -24.75 14.97
CA GLY A 154 -0.71 -25.25 13.63
C GLY A 154 -0.81 -24.15 12.57
N ALA A 155 -1.38 -24.47 11.41
CA ALA A 155 -1.73 -23.46 10.40
C ALA A 155 -2.86 -22.55 10.89
N GLY A 156 -2.82 -21.28 10.48
CA GLY A 156 -3.82 -20.30 10.88
C GLY A 156 -3.44 -18.87 10.52
N VAL A 157 -4.24 -17.91 11.00
CA VAL A 157 -4.06 -16.49 10.70
C VAL A 157 -3.83 -15.71 11.98
N HIS A 158 -2.67 -15.07 12.07
CA HIS A 158 -2.47 -13.96 13.00
C HIS A 158 -3.01 -12.68 12.40
N SER A 159 -3.70 -11.87 13.19
CA SER A 159 -4.25 -10.59 12.77
C SER A 159 -4.10 -9.54 13.86
N LEU A 160 -3.67 -8.34 13.49
CA LEU A 160 -3.49 -7.22 14.41
C LEU A 160 -3.64 -5.85 13.71
N PRO A 161 -4.00 -4.79 14.45
CA PRO A 161 -4.02 -3.43 13.92
C PRO A 161 -2.60 -2.86 13.71
N ILE A 162 -2.46 -2.04 12.67
CA ILE A 162 -1.26 -1.23 12.45
C ILE A 162 -1.63 0.24 12.25
N SER A 163 -0.74 1.14 12.65
CA SER A 163 -0.83 2.57 12.34
C SER A 163 0.50 3.10 11.85
N VAL A 164 0.46 4.01 10.88
CA VAL A 164 1.64 4.59 10.25
C VAL A 164 1.54 6.11 10.38
N THR A 165 2.48 6.72 11.09
CA THR A 165 2.46 8.17 11.38
C THR A 165 3.74 8.83 10.88
N PRO A 166 3.67 10.04 10.28
CA PRO A 166 4.86 10.76 9.84
C PRO A 166 5.92 10.88 10.94
N ALA A 167 7.19 10.79 10.56
CA ALA A 167 8.34 10.89 11.46
C ALA A 167 9.50 11.63 10.78
N ASP A 168 10.43 12.13 11.59
CA ASP A 168 11.68 12.69 11.10
C ASP A 168 12.65 11.57 10.65
N PRO A 169 13.55 11.84 9.69
CA PRO A 169 14.60 10.90 9.33
C PRO A 169 15.52 10.58 10.52
N PRO A 170 16.17 9.41 10.54
CA PRO A 170 17.16 9.08 11.56
C PRO A 170 18.33 10.08 11.50
N PRO A 171 18.95 10.38 12.65
CA PRO A 171 20.13 11.23 12.68
C PRO A 171 21.26 10.60 11.84
N PRO A 172 22.09 11.40 11.17
CA PRO A 172 23.23 10.89 10.42
C PRO A 172 24.20 10.15 11.36
N PRO A 173 24.93 9.13 10.87
CA PRO A 173 25.90 8.42 11.68
C PRO A 173 26.97 9.39 12.21
N PRO A 174 27.51 9.16 13.42
CA PRO A 174 28.60 9.96 13.95
C PRO A 174 29.80 9.91 12.99
N ARG A 175 30.43 11.07 12.79
CA ARG A 175 31.65 11.21 11.98
C ARG A 175 32.87 10.63 12.67
#